data_AF-Q4RG77-F1
#
_entry.id   AF-Q4RG77-F1
#
_cell.length_a   1.000
_cell.length_b   1.000
_cell.length_c   1.000
_cell.angle_alpha   90.00
_cell.angle_beta   90.00
_cell.angle_gamma   90.00
#
_symmetry.space_group_name_H-M   'P 1'
#
loop_
_entity.id
_entity.type
_entity.pdbx_description
1 polymer ?
#
loop_
_entity_poly.entity_id
_entity_poly.type
_entity_poly.pdbx_seq_one_letter_code
_entity_poly.pdbx_strand_id
1 'polypeptide(L)'
;CPFYKKIPGTKFVVDAFRYGKIEGITTYFLTHFHSDHYGGLTKNSTLPVYCNKITGNLVRSKLKVAEQYIHVLPMNTQVAVDGVTVVLLDANHYCSPEYTFPTQQEVINFAASTAFEEVALNPRTIVVCGSYSVGKEKVFFELSISFSSDSQKLEQHLARFSSQYDQLVAFKPTGWTFSQQVESVGDVQPDVSGNISIYGIPYSEHSSFMELKRFVQWLQPLKIIPTVNNGSWVGRKAMEKVFGEWLMEA
;
A
#
# COMPACT_ATOMS: atom_id res chain seq x y z
N CYS A 1 -7.97 22.50 0.27
CA CYS A 1 -6.73 21.70 0.10
C CYS A 1 -5.70 22.13 1.14
N PRO A 2 -5.19 21.21 1.99
CA PRO A 2 -4.18 21.51 3.00
C PRO A 2 -2.82 21.88 2.38
N PHE A 3 -1.98 22.56 3.15
CA PHE A 3 -0.69 23.08 2.66
C PHE A 3 0.28 21.96 2.25
N TYR A 4 0.32 20.84 2.97
CA TYR A 4 1.23 19.72 2.70
C TYR A 4 0.91 18.94 1.42
N LYS A 5 -0.19 19.26 0.73
CA LYS A 5 -0.53 18.75 -0.59
C LYS A 5 -0.23 19.73 -1.72
N LYS A 6 0.23 20.95 -1.41
CA LYS A 6 0.59 21.98 -2.39
C LYS A 6 2.11 22.07 -2.51
N ILE A 7 2.63 22.22 -3.72
CA ILE A 7 4.07 22.40 -3.95
C ILE A 7 4.36 23.90 -4.11
N PRO A 8 5.05 24.55 -3.15
CA PRO A 8 5.30 25.99 -3.19
C PRO A 8 6.06 26.42 -4.46
N GLY A 9 5.72 27.59 -5.01
CA GLY A 9 6.34 28.12 -6.23
C GLY A 9 5.87 27.47 -7.53
N THR A 10 4.92 26.53 -7.47
CA THR A 10 4.36 25.87 -8.65
C THR A 10 2.82 25.93 -8.62
N LYS A 11 2.19 25.49 -9.71
CA LYS A 11 0.74 25.31 -9.80
C LYS A 11 0.33 23.85 -9.50
N PHE A 12 1.13 23.14 -8.70
CA PHE A 12 1.00 21.71 -8.50
C PHE A 12 0.36 21.36 -7.15
N VAL A 13 -0.43 20.29 -7.20
CA VAL A 13 -0.88 19.57 -6.00
C VAL A 13 -0.64 18.08 -6.15
N VAL A 14 -0.53 17.39 -5.02
CA VAL A 14 -0.32 15.95 -4.93
C VAL A 14 -1.45 15.31 -4.12
N ASP A 15 -2.13 14.31 -4.68
CA ASP A 15 -3.20 13.53 -4.06
C ASP A 15 -4.32 14.40 -3.45
N ALA A 16 -4.73 15.45 -4.18
CA ALA A 16 -5.63 16.50 -3.69
C ALA A 16 -7.02 16.49 -4.38
N PHE A 17 -7.43 15.36 -4.93
CA PHE A 17 -8.62 15.27 -5.78
C PHE A 17 -9.95 15.51 -5.03
N ARG A 18 -10.00 15.21 -3.73
CA ARG A 18 -11.18 15.42 -2.86
C ARG A 18 -11.64 16.88 -2.82
N TYR A 19 -10.74 17.81 -3.10
CA TYR A 19 -11.01 19.25 -3.01
C TYR A 19 -11.52 19.86 -4.32
N GLY A 20 -11.72 19.04 -5.37
CA GLY A 20 -12.16 19.53 -6.68
C GLY A 20 -11.15 20.50 -7.31
N LYS A 21 -11.68 21.50 -8.04
CA LYS A 21 -10.85 22.56 -8.62
C LYS A 21 -10.31 23.47 -7.51
N ILE A 22 -8.99 23.62 -7.44
CA ILE A 22 -8.30 24.47 -6.46
C ILE A 22 -7.82 25.71 -7.20
N GLU A 23 -8.14 26.89 -6.65
CA GLU A 23 -7.72 28.17 -7.23
C GLU A 23 -6.18 28.24 -7.41
N GLY A 24 -5.75 28.69 -8.59
CA GLY A 24 -4.33 28.81 -8.94
C GLY A 24 -3.62 27.50 -9.30
N ILE A 25 -4.27 26.34 -9.16
CA ILE A 25 -3.70 25.03 -9.47
C ILE A 25 -4.12 24.57 -10.86
N THR A 26 -3.15 24.13 -11.66
CA THR A 26 -3.36 23.63 -13.03
C THR A 26 -3.01 22.16 -13.18
N THR A 27 -2.24 21.59 -12.25
CA THR A 27 -1.66 20.25 -12.40
C THR A 27 -1.85 19.44 -11.12
N TYR A 28 -2.45 18.25 -11.26
CA TYR A 28 -2.77 17.34 -10.16
C TYR A 28 -2.00 16.04 -10.32
N PHE A 29 -1.00 15.81 -9.47
CA PHE A 29 -0.30 14.54 -9.42
C PHE A 29 -1.07 13.51 -8.58
N LEU A 30 -1.20 12.30 -9.09
CA LEU A 30 -1.66 11.12 -8.34
C LEU A 30 -0.49 10.17 -8.14
N THR A 31 -0.07 9.98 -6.90
CA THR A 31 1.10 9.16 -6.58
C THR A 31 0.86 7.68 -6.88
N HIS A 32 -0.27 7.14 -6.42
CA HIS A 32 -0.68 5.74 -6.60
C HIS A 32 -2.19 5.56 -6.47
N PHE A 33 -2.69 4.36 -6.78
CA PHE A 33 -4.13 4.07 -6.89
C PHE A 33 -4.75 3.52 -5.59
N HIS A 34 -4.65 4.27 -4.49
CA HIS A 34 -5.39 4.00 -3.25
C HIS A 34 -6.46 5.07 -2.96
N SER A 35 -7.57 4.67 -2.34
CA SER A 35 -8.82 5.45 -2.31
C SER A 35 -8.77 6.72 -1.45
N ASP A 36 -7.91 6.74 -0.45
CA ASP A 36 -7.58 7.90 0.36
C ASP A 36 -6.76 8.94 -0.43
N HIS A 37 -6.03 8.53 -1.47
CA HIS A 37 -5.23 9.39 -2.36
C HIS A 37 -6.03 9.88 -3.58
N TYR A 38 -6.68 8.98 -4.32
CA TYR A 38 -7.48 9.36 -5.50
C TYR A 38 -8.87 9.90 -5.14
N GLY A 39 -9.29 9.78 -3.87
CA GLY A 39 -10.64 10.08 -3.42
C GLY A 39 -11.15 11.43 -3.95
N GLY A 40 -12.32 11.43 -4.59
CA GLY A 40 -12.88 12.58 -5.30
C GLY A 40 -12.82 12.44 -6.83
N LEU A 41 -11.92 11.61 -7.37
CA LEU A 41 -11.96 11.25 -8.79
C LEU A 41 -13.18 10.39 -9.12
N THR A 42 -13.86 10.75 -10.20
CA THR A 42 -15.03 10.04 -10.74
C THR A 42 -14.98 10.07 -12.27
N LYS A 43 -15.87 9.32 -12.93
CA LYS A 43 -16.01 9.34 -14.40
C LYS A 43 -16.24 10.74 -15.00
N ASN A 44 -16.76 11.69 -14.21
CA ASN A 44 -17.06 13.05 -14.64
C ASN A 44 -15.92 14.04 -14.30
N SER A 45 -14.83 13.58 -13.70
CA SER A 45 -13.70 14.44 -13.35
C SER A 45 -13.03 15.00 -14.60
N THR A 46 -12.82 16.31 -14.60
CA THR A 46 -12.15 17.07 -15.67
C THR A 46 -10.81 17.67 -15.23
N LEU A 47 -10.32 17.25 -14.05
CA LEU A 47 -9.02 17.67 -13.51
C LEU A 47 -7.91 16.91 -14.25
N PRO A 48 -6.81 17.57 -14.66
CA PRO A 48 -5.70 16.91 -15.34
C PRO A 48 -4.88 16.08 -14.35
N VAL A 49 -4.96 14.75 -14.48
CA VAL A 49 -4.32 13.76 -13.61
C VAL A 49 -2.96 13.36 -14.21
N TYR A 50 -1.88 13.78 -13.56
CA TYR A 50 -0.52 13.37 -13.91
C TYR A 50 -0.08 12.19 -13.05
N CYS A 51 0.30 11.09 -13.70
CA CYS A 51 0.68 9.86 -12.99
C CYS A 51 1.51 8.92 -13.87
N ASN A 52 2.00 7.81 -13.32
CA ASN A 52 2.67 6.79 -14.12
C ASN A 52 1.67 5.97 -14.97
N LYS A 53 2.18 5.12 -15.85
CA LYS A 53 1.37 4.28 -16.77
C LYS A 53 0.41 3.35 -16.03
N ILE A 54 0.82 2.74 -14.92
CA ILE A 54 0.01 1.78 -14.16
C ILE A 54 -1.17 2.50 -13.51
N THR A 55 -0.91 3.59 -12.79
CA THR A 55 -1.95 4.41 -12.15
C THR A 55 -2.90 4.98 -13.20
N GLY A 56 -2.40 5.48 -14.34
CA GLY A 56 -3.23 5.99 -15.43
C GLY A 56 -4.19 4.92 -16.00
N ASN A 57 -3.70 3.69 -16.18
CA ASN A 57 -4.54 2.57 -16.61
C ASN A 57 -5.64 2.23 -15.59
N LEU A 58 -5.35 2.28 -14.29
CA LEU A 58 -6.32 2.03 -13.23
C LEU A 58 -7.35 3.15 -13.13
N VAL A 59 -6.92 4.41 -13.21
CA VAL A 59 -7.82 5.58 -13.25
C VAL A 59 -8.79 5.48 -14.44
N ARG A 60 -8.29 5.14 -15.63
CA ARG A 60 -9.13 4.95 -16.83
C ARG A 60 -10.08 3.77 -16.68
N SER A 61 -9.60 2.61 -16.26
CA SER A 61 -10.40 1.37 -16.29
C SER A 61 -11.36 1.23 -15.11
N LYS A 62 -10.96 1.66 -13.90
CA LYS A 62 -11.73 1.51 -12.67
C LYS A 62 -12.57 2.73 -12.33
N LEU A 63 -12.00 3.94 -12.47
CA LEU A 63 -12.73 5.19 -12.19
C LEU A 63 -13.42 5.78 -13.42
N LYS A 64 -13.09 5.29 -14.62
CA LYS A 64 -13.69 5.71 -15.90
C LYS A 64 -13.49 7.20 -16.21
N VAL A 65 -12.40 7.80 -15.72
CA VAL A 65 -11.98 9.15 -16.10
C VAL A 65 -11.64 9.16 -17.59
N ALA A 66 -12.08 10.19 -18.31
CA ALA A 66 -11.81 10.30 -19.75
C ALA A 66 -10.31 10.46 -20.04
N GLU A 67 -9.83 9.79 -21.07
CA GLU A 67 -8.41 9.67 -21.41
C GLU A 67 -7.72 11.03 -21.64
N GLN A 68 -8.44 12.02 -22.17
CA GLN A 68 -7.95 13.38 -22.37
C GLN A 68 -7.51 14.11 -21.08
N TYR A 69 -7.94 13.64 -19.91
CA TYR A 69 -7.55 14.19 -18.61
C TYR A 69 -6.46 13.36 -17.92
N ILE A 70 -5.98 12.28 -18.53
CA ILE A 70 -4.98 11.38 -17.94
C ILE A 70 -3.65 11.61 -18.66
N HIS A 71 -2.71 12.23 -17.96
CA HIS A 71 -1.38 12.57 -18.47
C HIS A 71 -0.36 11.57 -17.90
N VAL A 72 -0.02 10.56 -18.71
CA VAL A 72 0.95 9.53 -18.32
C VAL A 72 2.38 10.06 -18.47
N LEU A 73 3.16 9.96 -17.40
CA LEU A 73 4.58 10.29 -17.38
C LEU A 73 5.44 9.01 -17.28
N PRO A 74 6.59 8.95 -17.98
CA PRO A 74 7.55 7.86 -17.84
C PRO A 74 8.27 7.88 -16.48
N MET A 75 8.62 6.70 -15.98
CA MET A 75 9.47 6.54 -14.80
C MET A 75 10.92 6.89 -15.12
N ASN A 76 11.67 7.38 -14.12
CA ASN A 76 13.12 7.64 -14.18
C ASN A 76 13.56 8.55 -15.34
N THR A 77 12.65 9.41 -15.82
CA THR A 77 12.87 10.28 -16.96
C THR A 77 12.47 11.70 -16.58
N GLN A 78 13.30 12.68 -16.92
CA GLN A 78 13.01 14.09 -16.73
C GLN A 78 11.97 14.56 -17.75
N VAL A 79 10.90 15.18 -17.26
CA VAL A 79 9.82 15.74 -18.08
C VAL A 79 9.52 17.15 -17.63
N ALA A 80 9.28 18.07 -18.56
CA ALA A 80 8.79 19.41 -18.24
C ALA A 80 7.26 19.40 -18.15
N VAL A 81 6.72 19.78 -16.98
CA VAL A 81 5.28 19.97 -16.74
C VAL A 81 5.09 21.41 -16.29
N ASP A 82 4.24 22.19 -16.96
CA ASP A 82 4.05 23.64 -16.69
C ASP A 82 5.36 24.44 -16.48
N GLY A 83 6.42 24.11 -17.24
CA GLY A 83 7.73 24.76 -17.14
C GLY A 83 8.62 24.30 -15.97
N VAL A 84 8.19 23.29 -15.20
CA VAL A 84 8.96 22.70 -14.09
C VAL A 84 9.43 21.30 -14.48
N THR A 85 10.70 20.99 -14.22
CA THR A 85 11.24 19.64 -14.46
C THR A 85 10.80 18.69 -13.35
N VAL A 86 10.20 17.57 -13.72
CA VAL A 86 9.71 16.52 -12.82
C VAL A 86 10.30 15.16 -13.21
N VAL A 87 10.50 14.29 -12.22
CA VAL A 87 10.90 12.89 -12.40
C VAL A 87 10.02 12.02 -11.52
N LEU A 88 9.44 10.96 -12.07
CA LEU A 88 8.75 9.94 -11.27
C LEU A 88 9.74 8.84 -10.89
N LEU A 89 9.86 8.57 -9.59
CA LEU A 89 10.69 7.51 -9.03
C LEU A 89 9.81 6.41 -8.44
N ASP A 90 10.31 5.17 -8.45
CA ASP A 90 9.64 4.08 -7.75
C ASP A 90 9.63 4.39 -6.25
N ALA A 91 8.44 4.30 -5.66
CA ALA A 91 8.21 4.81 -4.32
C ALA A 91 8.54 3.80 -3.23
N ASN A 92 8.76 2.51 -3.56
CA ASN A 92 8.95 1.37 -2.66
C ASN A 92 8.49 1.72 -1.23
N HIS A 93 7.16 1.80 -1.05
CA HIS A 93 6.51 2.65 -0.04
C HIS A 93 6.95 2.29 1.36
N TYR A 94 7.54 3.22 2.13
CA TYR A 94 7.92 2.86 3.49
C TYR A 94 7.89 4.07 4.61
N CYS A 95 7.19 4.06 5.81
CA CYS A 95 7.47 4.82 7.11
C CYS A 95 6.80 4.31 8.47
N SER A 96 7.52 4.00 9.60
CA SER A 96 7.10 4.19 11.05
C SER A 96 7.96 3.55 12.22
N PRO A 97 8.19 4.28 13.37
CA PRO A 97 8.91 3.91 14.63
C PRO A 97 8.71 2.59 15.34
N GLU A 98 7.47 2.22 15.59
CA GLU A 98 7.18 1.22 16.61
C GLU A 98 7.09 -0.20 16.00
N TYR A 99 7.48 -0.36 14.72
CA TYR A 99 7.10 -1.53 13.93
C TYR A 99 8.31 -2.18 13.26
N THR A 100 8.79 -3.24 13.89
CA THR A 100 9.66 -4.23 13.27
C THR A 100 8.77 -5.20 12.51
N PHE A 101 8.89 -5.23 11.19
CA PHE A 101 8.27 -6.26 10.36
C PHE A 101 9.37 -7.19 9.82
N PRO A 102 9.10 -8.49 9.69
CA PRO A 102 9.92 -9.34 8.84
C PRO A 102 9.93 -8.77 7.41
N THR A 103 11.01 -9.08 6.68
CA THR A 103 11.13 -8.69 5.28
C THR A 103 10.00 -9.31 4.45
N GLN A 104 9.62 -8.66 3.33
CA GLN A 104 8.61 -9.24 2.41
C GLN A 104 8.98 -10.66 1.99
N GLN A 105 10.28 -10.95 1.81
CA GLN A 105 10.75 -12.28 1.42
C GLN A 105 10.53 -13.32 2.53
N GLU A 106 10.80 -12.99 3.79
CA GLU A 106 10.53 -13.88 4.91
C GLU A 106 9.03 -14.20 5.03
N VAL A 107 8.18 -13.19 4.86
CA VAL A 107 6.71 -13.38 4.89
C VAL A 107 6.23 -14.24 3.72
N ILE A 108 6.77 -14.03 2.51
CA ILE A 108 6.46 -14.83 1.33
C ILE A 108 6.90 -16.28 1.54
N ASN A 109 8.13 -16.51 2.02
CA ASN A 109 8.67 -17.84 2.27
C ASN A 109 7.84 -18.58 3.32
N PHE A 110 7.47 -17.89 4.41
CA PHE A 110 6.58 -18.45 5.43
C PHE A 110 5.25 -18.90 4.82
N ALA A 111 4.57 -18.01 4.09
CA ALA A 111 3.27 -18.34 3.50
C ALA A 111 3.37 -19.50 2.50
N ALA A 112 4.42 -19.54 1.68
CA ALA A 112 4.65 -20.61 0.71
C ALA A 112 4.91 -21.97 1.39
N SER A 113 5.79 -22.00 2.39
CA SER A 113 6.09 -23.22 3.16
C SER A 113 4.85 -23.73 3.89
N THR A 114 4.11 -22.86 4.58
CA THR A 114 2.86 -23.23 5.28
C THR A 114 1.81 -23.77 4.31
N ALA A 115 1.62 -23.12 3.15
CA ALA A 115 0.68 -23.61 2.14
C ALA A 115 1.08 -25.00 1.61
N PHE A 116 2.37 -25.21 1.36
CA PHE A 116 2.89 -26.49 0.90
C PHE A 116 2.69 -27.61 1.93
N GLU A 117 3.00 -27.34 3.20
CA GLU A 117 2.84 -28.31 4.29
C GLU A 117 1.37 -28.73 4.47
N GLU A 118 0.45 -27.77 4.46
CA GLU A 118 -1.00 -28.04 4.60
C GLU A 118 -1.56 -28.86 3.43
N VAL A 119 -1.12 -28.59 2.19
CA VAL A 119 -1.51 -29.37 1.01
C VAL A 119 -0.86 -30.75 1.01
N ALA A 120 0.37 -30.88 1.53
CA ALA A 120 1.03 -32.17 1.66
C ALA A 120 0.35 -33.07 2.71
N LEU A 121 -0.12 -32.48 3.82
CA LEU A 121 -0.89 -33.18 4.85
C LEU A 121 -2.30 -33.56 4.37
N ASN A 122 -2.95 -32.65 3.65
CA ASN A 122 -4.25 -32.89 3.04
C ASN A 122 -4.29 -32.41 1.58
N PRO A 123 -4.19 -33.33 0.60
CA PRO A 123 -4.26 -32.98 -0.83
C PRO A 123 -5.59 -32.36 -1.28
N ARG A 124 -6.65 -32.45 -0.45
CA ARG A 124 -7.96 -31.81 -0.65
C ARG A 124 -8.06 -30.45 0.03
N THR A 125 -6.92 -29.82 0.34
CA THR A 125 -6.85 -28.42 0.81
C THR A 125 -6.91 -27.44 -0.35
N ILE A 126 -7.78 -26.43 -0.25
CA ILE A 126 -7.75 -25.23 -1.10
C ILE A 126 -7.03 -24.09 -0.36
N VAL A 127 -6.11 -23.43 -1.04
CA VAL A 127 -5.41 -22.26 -0.50
C VAL A 127 -6.04 -20.98 -1.05
N VAL A 128 -6.33 -20.02 -0.17
CA VAL A 128 -7.04 -18.75 -0.42
C VAL A 128 -6.20 -17.57 0.09
N CYS A 129 -6.30 -16.40 -0.54
CA CYS A 129 -5.54 -15.23 -0.12
C CYS A 129 -6.38 -13.96 -0.30
N GLY A 130 -6.46 -13.15 0.75
CA GLY A 130 -7.27 -11.95 0.79
C GLY A 130 -6.60 -10.78 0.11
N SER A 131 -7.36 -10.01 -0.69
CA SER A 131 -6.95 -8.71 -1.20
C SER A 131 -8.11 -7.72 -1.09
N TYR A 132 -7.82 -6.47 -0.70
CA TYR A 132 -8.81 -5.39 -0.59
C TYR A 132 -8.39 -4.11 -1.34
N SER A 133 -7.15 -4.05 -1.82
CA SER A 133 -6.58 -2.94 -2.59
C SER A 133 -5.53 -3.48 -3.54
N VAL A 134 -5.19 -2.71 -4.58
CA VAL A 134 -3.97 -2.98 -5.39
C VAL A 134 -2.75 -2.89 -4.47
N GLY A 135 -1.76 -3.75 -4.67
CA GLY A 135 -0.67 -4.00 -3.74
C GLY A 135 -0.68 -5.42 -3.20
N LYS A 136 0.48 -5.88 -2.74
CA LYS A 136 0.75 -7.20 -2.13
C LYS A 136 0.68 -8.38 -3.10
N GLU A 137 0.72 -8.13 -4.41
CA GLU A 137 0.53 -9.17 -5.41
C GLU A 137 1.58 -10.27 -5.40
N LYS A 138 2.78 -9.99 -4.87
CA LYS A 138 3.83 -10.98 -4.70
C LYS A 138 3.38 -12.17 -3.84
N VAL A 139 2.53 -11.95 -2.84
CA VAL A 139 1.97 -13.04 -2.02
C VAL A 139 1.05 -13.93 -2.86
N PHE A 140 0.27 -13.36 -3.79
CA PHE A 140 -0.65 -14.15 -4.62
C PHE A 140 0.06 -14.96 -5.70
N PHE A 141 1.08 -14.36 -6.34
CA PHE A 141 1.84 -15.01 -7.41
C PHE A 141 2.57 -16.25 -6.92
N GLU A 142 3.18 -16.18 -5.74
CA GLU A 142 3.91 -17.32 -5.15
C GLU A 142 2.99 -18.44 -4.70
N LEU A 143 1.72 -18.13 -4.39
CA LEU A 143 0.81 -19.13 -3.84
C LEU A 143 -0.16 -19.75 -4.87
N SER A 144 -0.34 -19.16 -6.06
CA SER A 144 -1.26 -19.64 -7.12
C SER A 144 -2.75 -19.77 -6.71
N ILE A 145 -3.30 -18.72 -6.10
CA ILE A 145 -4.51 -18.80 -5.25
C ILE A 145 -5.76 -18.07 -5.78
N SER A 146 -6.96 -18.49 -5.33
CA SER A 146 -8.26 -17.78 -5.45
C SER A 146 -8.57 -16.80 -4.27
N PHE A 147 -9.42 -15.78 -4.49
CA PHE A 147 -9.61 -14.64 -3.57
C PHE A 147 -10.81 -14.75 -2.60
N SER A 148 -10.62 -14.44 -1.31
CA SER A 148 -11.68 -14.03 -0.35
C SER A 148 -11.07 -13.48 0.96
N SER A 149 -11.75 -12.57 1.65
CA SER A 149 -11.25 -11.85 2.85
C SER A 149 -12.14 -11.96 4.11
N ASP A 150 -13.16 -12.81 4.10
CA ASP A 150 -14.24 -12.84 5.09
C ASP A 150 -14.61 -14.29 5.45
N SER A 151 -14.58 -14.64 6.74
CA SER A 151 -14.71 -16.03 7.23
C SER A 151 -16.05 -16.67 6.84
N GLN A 152 -17.17 -15.94 6.90
CA GLN A 152 -18.47 -16.46 6.45
C GLN A 152 -18.49 -16.70 4.93
N LYS A 153 -17.75 -15.91 4.16
CA LYS A 153 -17.59 -16.13 2.72
C LYS A 153 -16.63 -17.29 2.42
N LEU A 154 -15.67 -17.57 3.30
CA LEU A 154 -14.75 -18.70 3.16
C LEU A 154 -15.47 -20.04 3.35
N GLU A 155 -16.36 -20.15 4.34
CA GLU A 155 -17.21 -21.34 4.52
C GLU A 155 -18.09 -21.58 3.28
N GLN A 156 -18.75 -20.54 2.78
CA GLN A 156 -19.54 -20.62 1.54
C GLN A 156 -18.69 -20.96 0.32
N HIS A 157 -17.47 -20.43 0.25
CA HIS A 157 -16.52 -20.72 -0.82
C HIS A 157 -16.08 -22.19 -0.78
N LEU A 158 -15.72 -22.71 0.39
CA LEU A 158 -15.37 -24.11 0.56
C LEU A 158 -16.56 -25.02 0.23
N ALA A 159 -17.76 -24.68 0.69
CA ALA A 159 -18.98 -25.44 0.38
C ALA A 159 -19.24 -25.52 -1.14
N ARG A 160 -18.97 -24.44 -1.89
CA ARG A 160 -19.10 -24.41 -3.36
C ARG A 160 -18.19 -25.40 -4.07
N PHE A 161 -17.03 -25.72 -3.49
CA PHE A 161 -16.06 -26.66 -4.07
C PHE A 161 -15.90 -27.94 -3.24
N SER A 162 -16.90 -28.26 -2.41
CA SER A 162 -16.89 -29.40 -1.48
C SER A 162 -16.66 -30.77 -2.12
N SER A 163 -16.95 -30.93 -3.42
CA SER A 163 -16.64 -32.16 -4.16
C SER A 163 -15.13 -32.38 -4.33
N GLN A 164 -14.36 -31.30 -4.44
CA GLN A 164 -12.92 -31.32 -4.69
C GLN A 164 -12.09 -31.06 -3.43
N TYR A 165 -12.57 -30.20 -2.54
CA TYR A 165 -11.83 -29.75 -1.36
C TYR A 165 -12.66 -29.94 -0.09
N ASP A 166 -12.00 -30.33 1.00
CA ASP A 166 -12.61 -30.48 2.33
C ASP A 166 -11.90 -29.67 3.42
N GLN A 167 -10.83 -28.95 3.07
CA GLN A 167 -10.08 -28.07 3.95
C GLN A 167 -9.76 -26.75 3.23
N LEU A 168 -9.73 -25.64 3.97
CA LEU A 168 -9.35 -24.33 3.44
C LEU A 168 -8.28 -23.69 4.31
N VAL A 169 -7.20 -23.22 3.67
CA VAL A 169 -6.18 -22.40 4.31
C VAL A 169 -6.18 -21.02 3.66
N ALA A 170 -6.37 -19.98 4.46
CA ALA A 170 -6.40 -18.59 3.99
C ALA A 170 -5.21 -17.79 4.52
N PHE A 171 -4.58 -17.02 3.65
CA PHE A 171 -3.62 -15.99 4.03
C PHE A 171 -4.27 -14.61 3.93
N LYS A 172 -4.13 -13.81 4.98
CA LYS A 172 -4.61 -12.42 5.04
C LYS A 172 -3.40 -11.50 5.19
N PRO A 173 -2.89 -10.93 4.09
CA PRO A 173 -1.81 -9.95 4.13
C PRO A 173 -2.25 -8.69 4.88
N THR A 174 -1.82 -8.56 6.13
CA THR A 174 -2.08 -7.40 6.97
C THR A 174 -0.87 -6.50 6.99
N GLY A 175 -1.11 -5.18 6.92
CA GLY A 175 -0.06 -4.20 7.24
C GLY A 175 -0.03 -3.98 8.74
N TRP A 176 -0.17 -2.72 9.14
CA TRP A 176 -0.06 -2.28 10.54
C TRP A 176 -1.11 -2.84 11.52
N THR A 177 -2.20 -3.42 11.01
CA THR A 177 -3.34 -3.89 11.81
C THR A 177 -3.17 -5.29 12.39
N PHE A 178 -2.01 -5.94 12.18
CA PHE A 178 -1.70 -7.18 12.87
C PHE A 178 -1.32 -6.88 14.32
N SER A 179 -1.82 -7.69 15.25
CA SER A 179 -1.65 -7.47 16.69
C SER A 179 -0.17 -7.21 17.04
N GLN A 180 0.05 -6.34 18.02
CA GLN A 180 1.37 -5.93 18.54
C GLN A 180 2.21 -7.08 19.15
N GLN A 181 1.96 -8.33 18.78
CA GLN A 181 2.49 -9.55 19.40
C GLN A 181 3.31 -10.44 18.46
N VAL A 182 3.48 -10.07 17.18
CA VAL A 182 4.22 -10.89 16.20
C VAL A 182 5.48 -10.15 15.79
N GLU A 183 6.59 -10.46 16.48
CA GLU A 183 7.92 -9.91 16.20
C GLU A 183 8.60 -10.65 15.03
N SER A 184 8.24 -11.92 14.81
CA SER A 184 8.78 -12.76 13.74
C SER A 184 7.68 -13.56 13.02
N VAL A 185 7.97 -14.06 11.81
CA VAL A 185 7.05 -14.98 11.11
C VAL A 185 6.78 -16.28 11.90
N GLY A 186 7.67 -16.66 12.83
CA GLY A 186 7.50 -17.86 13.66
C GLY A 186 6.41 -17.73 14.72
N ASP A 187 6.03 -16.51 15.08
CA ASP A 187 4.98 -16.25 16.09
C ASP A 187 3.58 -16.24 15.46
N VAL A 188 3.48 -16.36 14.13
CA VAL A 188 2.20 -16.35 13.42
C VAL A 188 1.44 -17.65 13.71
N GLN A 189 0.30 -17.50 14.38
CA GLN A 189 -0.65 -18.59 14.60
C GLN A 189 -1.92 -18.36 13.78
N PRO A 190 -2.51 -19.41 13.16
CA PRO A 190 -3.76 -19.28 12.46
C PRO A 190 -4.94 -19.14 13.42
N ASP A 191 -5.97 -18.41 13.00
CA ASP A 191 -7.30 -18.55 13.56
C ASP A 191 -7.98 -19.76 12.91
N VAL A 192 -8.39 -20.75 13.71
CA VAL A 192 -8.89 -22.04 13.23
C VAL A 192 -10.35 -22.22 13.62
N SER A 193 -11.19 -22.48 12.62
CA SER A 193 -12.61 -22.81 12.80
C SER A 193 -12.95 -24.03 11.93
N GLY A 194 -13.10 -25.19 12.58
CA GLY A 194 -13.39 -26.45 11.89
C GLY A 194 -12.27 -26.83 10.92
N ASN A 195 -12.59 -26.90 9.62
CA ASN A 195 -11.68 -27.21 8.52
C ASN A 195 -11.13 -25.96 7.82
N ILE A 196 -11.19 -24.80 8.47
CA ILE A 196 -10.71 -23.52 7.95
C ILE A 196 -9.64 -22.96 8.87
N SER A 197 -8.46 -22.69 8.32
CA SER A 197 -7.35 -22.01 8.99
C SER A 197 -7.07 -20.67 8.32
N ILE A 198 -6.98 -19.58 9.09
CA ILE A 198 -6.71 -18.23 8.57
C ILE A 198 -5.44 -17.66 9.20
N TYR A 199 -4.38 -17.52 8.41
CA TYR A 199 -3.12 -16.89 8.79
C TYR A 199 -3.16 -15.41 8.45
N GLY A 200 -3.12 -14.54 9.45
CA GLY A 200 -2.75 -13.14 9.20
C GLY A 200 -1.24 -13.04 9.10
N ILE A 201 -0.75 -12.43 8.01
CA ILE A 201 0.68 -12.34 7.74
C ILE A 201 1.12 -10.87 7.70
N PRO A 202 2.25 -10.50 8.36
CA PRO A 202 2.72 -9.12 8.46
C PRO A 202 3.40 -8.64 7.16
N TYR A 203 2.65 -8.63 6.05
CA TYR A 203 3.14 -8.13 4.77
C TYR A 203 2.89 -6.62 4.64
N SER A 204 3.94 -5.85 4.97
CA SER A 204 3.92 -4.39 4.87
C SER A 204 4.42 -3.89 3.51
N GLU A 205 3.71 -2.89 3.00
CA GLU A 205 4.15 -1.99 1.93
C GLU A 205 4.34 -0.58 2.53
N HIS A 206 4.75 -0.49 3.81
CA HIS A 206 5.14 0.72 4.53
C HIS A 206 6.35 0.42 5.47
N SER A 207 7.29 1.37 5.66
CA SER A 207 8.69 1.30 6.21
C SER A 207 8.50 0.93 7.62
N SER A 208 9.46 0.16 8.09
CA SER A 208 9.92 0.30 9.44
C SER A 208 10.50 1.69 9.72
N PHE A 209 10.69 2.00 10.99
CA PHE A 209 11.36 3.21 11.41
C PHE A 209 12.75 3.34 10.85
N MET A 210 13.46 2.21 10.87
CA MET A 210 14.90 2.18 10.63
C MET A 210 15.19 2.39 9.15
N GLU A 211 14.33 1.90 8.26
CA GLU A 211 14.44 2.19 6.83
C GLU A 211 14.21 3.68 6.56
N LEU A 212 13.16 4.29 7.14
CA LEU A 212 12.93 5.72 6.95
C LEU A 212 14.04 6.56 7.57
N LYS A 213 14.47 6.22 8.80
CA LYS A 213 15.60 6.88 9.48
C LYS A 213 16.83 6.84 8.59
N ARG A 214 17.24 5.65 8.12
CA ARG A 214 18.39 5.48 7.22
C ARG A 214 18.23 6.31 5.95
N PHE A 215 17.05 6.32 5.34
CA PHE A 215 16.80 7.11 4.14
C PHE A 215 16.91 8.62 4.38
N VAL A 216 16.32 9.12 5.47
CA VAL A 216 16.41 10.54 5.86
C VAL A 216 17.85 10.91 6.19
N GLN A 217 18.57 10.08 6.94
CA GLN A 217 19.97 10.28 7.30
C GLN A 217 20.89 10.23 6.08
N TRP A 218 20.58 9.42 5.08
CA TRP A 218 21.30 9.40 3.81
C TRP A 218 21.00 10.64 2.95
N LEU A 219 19.73 11.05 2.87
CA LEU A 219 19.29 12.16 2.01
C LEU A 219 19.64 13.54 2.58
N GLN A 220 19.70 13.68 3.91
CA GLN A 220 19.98 14.94 4.63
C GLN A 220 19.10 16.12 4.19
N PRO A 221 17.76 16.01 4.22
CA PRO A 221 16.88 17.10 3.80
C PRO A 221 16.95 18.30 4.77
N LEU A 222 16.97 19.51 4.22
CA LEU A 222 16.90 20.75 5.02
C LEU A 222 15.59 20.91 5.80
N LYS A 223 14.50 20.29 5.31
CA LYS A 223 13.18 20.37 5.92
C LYS A 223 12.35 19.13 5.58
N ILE A 224 11.65 18.60 6.58
CA ILE A 224 10.74 17.45 6.44
C ILE A 224 9.31 17.93 6.68
N ILE A 225 8.38 17.50 5.82
CA ILE A 225 6.95 17.80 5.95
C ILE A 225 6.18 16.47 6.00
N PRO A 226 5.62 16.07 7.16
CA PRO A 226 4.89 14.81 7.28
C PRO A 226 3.52 14.90 6.59
N THR A 227 3.17 13.87 5.83
CA THR A 227 1.89 13.76 5.11
C THR A 227 0.89 12.81 5.77
N VAL A 228 1.35 11.99 6.72
CA VAL A 228 0.56 11.01 7.51
C VAL A 228 0.70 11.34 9.00
N ASN A 229 -0.30 10.99 9.82
CA ASN A 229 -0.33 11.25 11.27
C ASN A 229 -0.14 12.73 11.66
N ASN A 230 -0.43 13.64 10.73
CA ASN A 230 -0.24 15.09 10.90
C ASN A 230 -1.52 15.80 11.35
N GLY A 231 -2.56 15.09 11.81
CA GLY A 231 -3.85 15.67 12.19
C GLY A 231 -3.82 16.40 13.54
N SER A 232 -3.04 15.92 14.50
CA SER A 232 -2.94 16.49 15.85
C SER A 232 -1.65 17.28 16.04
N TRP A 233 -1.70 18.32 16.89
CA TRP A 233 -0.49 19.08 17.27
C TRP A 233 0.53 18.19 17.99
N VAL A 234 0.05 17.31 18.88
CA VAL A 234 0.89 16.37 19.63
C VAL A 234 1.64 15.43 18.68
N GLY A 235 0.94 14.83 17.70
CA GLY A 235 1.55 13.93 16.73
C GLY A 235 2.58 14.65 15.84
N ARG A 236 2.27 15.87 15.39
CA ARG A 236 3.22 16.70 14.63
C ARG A 236 4.49 17.00 15.42
N LYS A 237 4.35 17.45 16.68
CA LYS A 237 5.49 17.77 17.54
C LYS A 237 6.34 16.53 17.87
N ALA A 238 5.71 15.37 18.05
CA ALA A 238 6.43 14.11 18.25
C ALA A 238 7.26 13.73 17.03
N MET A 239 6.70 13.82 15.82
CA MET A 239 7.44 13.57 14.57
C MET A 239 8.58 14.58 14.36
N GLU A 240 8.34 15.87 14.59
CA GLU A 240 9.38 16.91 14.49
C GLU A 240 10.57 16.64 15.41
N LYS A 241 10.31 16.17 16.63
CA LYS A 241 11.37 15.76 17.57
C LYS A 241 12.20 14.61 17.00
N VAL A 242 11.54 13.55 16.53
CA VAL A 242 12.18 12.37 15.91
C VAL A 242 13.04 12.76 14.70
N PHE A 243 12.52 13.61 13.82
CA PHE A 243 13.25 14.09 12.64
C PHE A 243 14.49 14.90 13.02
N GLY A 244 14.38 15.74 14.06
CA GLY A 244 15.51 16.48 14.61
C GLY A 244 16.59 15.54 15.14
N GLU A 245 16.22 14.53 15.91
CA GLU A 245 17.15 13.51 16.42
C GLU A 245 17.88 12.79 15.29
N TRP A 246 17.16 12.34 14.27
CA TRP A 246 17.77 11.66 13.12
C TRP A 246 18.81 12.50 12.39
N LEU A 247 18.51 13.77 12.15
CA LEU A 247 19.40 14.69 11.44
C LEU A 247 20.62 15.09 12.29
N MET A 248 20.50 15.09 13.63
CA MET A 248 21.65 15.34 14.52
C MET A 248 22.58 14.14 14.65
N GLU A 249 22.07 12.92 14.48
CA GLU A 249 22.84 11.67 14.61
C GLU A 249 23.61 11.25 13.34
N ALA A 250 23.30 11.86 12.19
CA ALA A 250 23.86 11.50 10.89
C ALA A 250 25.20 12.20 10.60
#